data_AF-A0A7V9I3A7-F1
#
_entry.id   AF-A0A7V9I3A7-F1
#
_cell.length_a   1.000
_cell.length_b   1.000
_cell.length_c   1.000
_cell.angle_alpha   90.00
_cell.angle_beta   90.00
_cell.angle_gamma   90.00
#
_symmetry.space_group_name_H-M   'P 1'
#
loop_
_entity.id
_entity.type
_entity.pdbx_description
1 polymer ?
#
loop_
_entity_poly.entity_id
_entity_poly.type
_entity_poly.pdbx_seq_one_letter_code
_entity_poly.pdbx_strand_id
1 'polypeptide(L)'
;VPAAASVRGTRAVLGVAAAAALVLTAGLLLAAIPDPNPNYNRSASDSTTRCTRNDAQCFLRLEDELGRPPDGRYEPPKGRSVLGSSGRRDAWESAARRGAQRPVAGFGFATESRAFVDRLYSFQGGVPENSFIGVFLQLGVLGAALLVGLLGSLLAAAARALRTVERDARPLAAACAAVLLAGLALALTQSYLYAAGNTATLSMWICAFLVTSLQAGRATG
;
A
#
# COMPACT_ATOMS: atom_id res chain seq x y z
N VAL A 1 -13.62 14.62 45.59
CA VAL A 1 -13.56 13.37 44.80
C VAL A 1 -13.52 13.68 43.31
N PRO A 2 -12.34 13.77 42.67
CA PRO A 2 -12.25 13.76 41.21
C PRO A 2 -11.12 12.82 40.74
N ALA A 3 -11.39 11.51 40.70
CA ALA A 3 -10.45 10.53 40.13
C ALA A 3 -11.11 9.55 39.13
N ALA A 4 -12.45 9.53 39.07
CA ALA A 4 -13.18 8.54 38.28
C ALA A 4 -13.38 8.93 36.79
N ALA A 5 -13.17 10.18 36.42
CA ALA A 5 -13.42 10.66 35.05
C ALA A 5 -12.26 10.38 34.07
N SER A 6 -11.01 10.26 34.55
CA SER A 6 -9.84 10.03 33.68
C SER A 6 -9.71 8.58 33.22
N VAL A 7 -10.16 7.61 34.03
CA VAL A 7 -9.98 6.17 33.81
C VAL A 7 -10.89 5.63 32.69
N ARG A 8 -12.08 6.20 32.49
CA ARG A 8 -12.99 5.81 31.39
C ARG A 8 -12.44 6.23 30.03
N GLY A 9 -11.80 7.39 29.94
CA GLY A 9 -11.18 7.87 28.70
C GLY A 9 -10.00 6.98 28.29
N THR A 10 -9.15 6.58 29.24
CA THR A 10 -8.00 5.70 28.97
C THR A 10 -8.43 4.30 28.55
N ARG A 11 -9.46 3.72 29.19
CA ARG A 11 -10.00 2.40 28.80
C ARG A 11 -10.67 2.41 27.44
N ALA A 12 -11.37 3.49 27.08
CA ALA A 12 -11.95 3.64 25.75
C ALA A 12 -10.87 3.80 24.68
N VAL A 13 -9.83 4.60 24.93
CA VAL A 13 -8.69 4.77 24.02
C VAL A 13 -7.91 3.46 23.87
N LEU A 14 -7.66 2.73 24.96
CA LEU A 14 -7.05 1.40 24.94
C LEU A 14 -7.92 0.39 24.19
N GLY A 15 -9.24 0.44 24.34
CA GLY A 15 -10.17 -0.42 23.62
C GLY A 15 -10.13 -0.16 22.11
N VAL A 16 -10.14 1.10 21.68
CA VAL A 16 -10.03 1.47 20.26
C VAL A 16 -8.64 1.12 19.70
N ALA A 17 -7.57 1.38 20.45
CA ALA A 17 -6.21 1.02 20.03
C ALA A 17 -6.03 -0.50 19.94
N ALA A 18 -6.59 -1.26 20.89
CA ALA A 18 -6.57 -2.71 20.88
C ALA A 18 -7.38 -3.26 19.70
N ALA A 19 -8.57 -2.70 19.42
CA ALA A 19 -9.37 -3.09 18.26
C ALA A 19 -8.67 -2.77 16.94
N ALA A 20 -8.04 -1.59 16.82
CA ALA A 20 -7.26 -1.22 15.65
C ALA A 20 -6.03 -2.13 15.48
N ALA A 21 -5.33 -2.45 16.57
CA ALA A 21 -4.22 -3.40 16.56
C ALA A 21 -4.69 -4.81 16.17
N LEU A 22 -5.86 -5.26 16.64
CA LEU A 22 -6.49 -6.54 16.29
C LEU A 22 -6.87 -6.60 14.82
N VAL A 23 -7.45 -5.54 14.27
CA VAL A 23 -7.78 -5.46 12.84
C VAL A 23 -6.51 -5.42 12.00
N LEU A 24 -5.47 -4.71 12.45
CA LEU A 24 -4.18 -4.66 11.76
C LEU A 24 -3.48 -6.03 11.81
N THR A 25 -3.48 -6.72 12.96
CA THR A 25 -2.91 -8.08 13.08
C THR A 25 -3.73 -9.10 12.33
N ALA A 26 -5.07 -9.05 12.38
CA ALA A 26 -5.92 -9.90 11.56
C ALA A 26 -5.68 -9.66 10.06
N GLY A 27 -5.54 -8.41 9.63
CA GLY A 27 -5.17 -8.06 8.26
C GLY A 27 -3.79 -8.59 7.86
N LEU A 28 -2.79 -8.48 8.74
CA LEU A 28 -1.45 -9.03 8.52
C LEU A 28 -1.44 -10.57 8.51
N LEU A 29 -2.26 -11.22 9.34
CA LEU A 29 -2.42 -12.68 9.38
C LEU A 29 -3.21 -13.21 8.19
N LEU A 30 -4.22 -12.48 7.71
CA LEU A 30 -4.98 -12.82 6.50
C LEU A 30 -4.16 -12.55 5.23
N ALA A 31 -3.28 -11.54 5.26
CA ALA A 31 -2.31 -11.27 4.20
C ALA A 31 -1.07 -12.19 4.27
N ALA A 32 -0.88 -12.95 5.35
CA ALA A 32 0.11 -13.99 5.41
C ALA A 32 -0.36 -15.11 4.48
N ILE A 33 0.25 -15.16 3.30
CA ILE A 33 0.07 -16.25 2.35
C ILE A 33 0.41 -17.54 3.10
N PRO A 34 -0.49 -18.54 3.13
CA PRO A 34 -0.20 -19.83 3.75
C PRO A 34 1.13 -20.37 3.19
N ASP A 35 1.96 -20.95 4.05
CA ASP A 35 3.18 -21.60 3.60
C ASP A 35 2.83 -22.51 2.42
N PRO A 36 3.59 -22.45 1.30
CA PRO A 36 3.32 -23.28 0.14
C PRO A 36 3.25 -24.73 0.62
N ASN A 37 2.17 -25.42 0.24
CA ASN A 37 1.95 -26.80 0.64
C ASN A 37 3.25 -27.59 0.42
N PRO A 38 3.83 -28.22 1.46
CA PRO A 38 5.14 -28.87 1.36
C PRO A 38 5.13 -30.05 0.36
N ASN A 39 3.94 -30.55 0.00
CA ASN A 39 3.73 -31.58 -1.01
C ASN A 39 3.44 -31.00 -2.41
N TYR A 40 3.35 -29.68 -2.55
CA TYR A 40 3.06 -29.00 -3.81
C TYR A 40 4.38 -28.59 -4.46
N ASN A 41 4.87 -29.46 -5.35
CA ASN A 41 6.14 -29.31 -6.06
C ASN A 41 6.02 -28.50 -7.37
N ARG A 42 4.94 -27.75 -7.55
CA ARG A 42 4.66 -26.96 -8.75
C ARG A 42 4.25 -25.56 -8.37
N SER A 43 4.63 -24.53 -9.11
CA SER A 43 4.07 -23.18 -8.90
C SER A 43 2.79 -22.99 -9.73
N ALA A 44 1.95 -22.01 -9.39
CA ALA A 44 0.78 -21.64 -10.21
C ALA A 44 1.15 -21.17 -11.63
N SER A 45 2.44 -20.92 -11.87
CA SER A 45 3.05 -20.61 -13.16
C SER A 45 3.89 -21.76 -13.74
N ASP A 46 3.81 -22.98 -13.19
CA ASP A 46 4.50 -24.13 -13.77
C ASP A 46 4.01 -24.34 -15.20
N SER A 47 4.95 -24.41 -16.14
CA SER A 47 4.66 -24.84 -17.50
C SER A 47 3.91 -26.16 -17.45
N THR A 48 2.70 -26.19 -18.02
CA THR A 48 1.91 -27.41 -18.17
C THR A 48 2.56 -28.40 -19.15
N THR A 49 3.65 -27.99 -19.80
CA THR A 49 4.37 -28.75 -20.81
C THR A 49 5.54 -29.50 -20.16
N ARG A 50 5.69 -30.80 -20.46
CA ARG A 50 6.81 -31.61 -19.95
C ARG A 50 8.15 -30.98 -20.37
N CYS A 51 8.95 -30.59 -19.40
CA CYS A 51 10.32 -30.15 -19.61
C CYS A 51 11.10 -31.16 -20.44
N THR A 52 11.66 -30.69 -21.56
CA THR A 52 12.61 -31.46 -22.36
C THR A 52 14.02 -30.92 -22.13
N ARG A 53 15.04 -31.72 -22.42
CA ARG A 53 16.46 -31.33 -22.25
C ARG A 53 16.84 -30.05 -23.01
N ASN A 54 16.06 -29.68 -24.03
CA ASN A 54 16.30 -28.52 -24.88
C ASN A 54 15.41 -27.32 -24.50
N ASP A 55 14.62 -27.43 -23.43
CA ASP A 55 13.72 -26.36 -23.00
C ASP A 55 14.43 -25.44 -22.00
N ALA A 56 14.90 -24.29 -22.49
CA ALA A 56 15.62 -23.31 -21.68
C ALA A 56 14.80 -22.85 -20.47
N GLN A 57 13.46 -22.76 -20.61
CA GLN A 57 12.54 -22.33 -19.54
C GLN A 57 12.57 -23.27 -18.32
N CYS A 58 13.03 -24.51 -18.48
CA CYS A 58 13.13 -25.48 -17.40
C CYS A 58 14.44 -25.40 -16.61
N PHE A 59 15.47 -24.76 -17.17
CA PHE A 59 16.77 -24.57 -16.51
C PHE A 59 16.99 -23.11 -16.08
N LEU A 60 16.37 -22.17 -16.81
CA LEU A 60 16.46 -20.75 -16.60
C LEU A 60 15.20 -20.09 -17.16
N ARG A 61 14.29 -19.68 -16.27
CA ARG A 61 13.07 -18.98 -16.67
C ARG A 61 13.43 -17.61 -17.21
N LEU A 62 12.69 -17.11 -18.20
CA LEU A 62 12.95 -15.79 -18.78
C LEU A 62 12.86 -14.67 -17.74
N GLU A 63 11.93 -14.81 -16.80
CA GLU A 63 11.77 -13.94 -15.63
C GLU A 63 12.96 -14.02 -14.64
N ASP A 64 13.66 -15.15 -14.58
CA ASP A 64 14.84 -15.36 -13.73
C ASP A 64 16.15 -14.92 -14.43
N GLU A 65 16.11 -14.58 -15.72
CA GLU A 65 17.25 -13.99 -16.45
C GLU A 65 17.43 -12.50 -16.15
N LEU A 66 16.33 -11.80 -15.87
CA LEU A 66 16.33 -10.36 -15.67
C LEU A 66 16.83 -9.99 -14.27
N GLY A 67 18.02 -9.38 -14.21
CA GLY A 67 18.63 -8.93 -12.95
C GLY A 67 19.45 -10.01 -12.24
N ARG A 68 19.69 -11.16 -12.89
CA ARG A 68 20.57 -12.20 -12.39
C ARG A 68 22.00 -11.66 -12.17
N PRO A 69 22.68 -11.99 -11.07
CA PRO A 69 24.04 -11.55 -10.87
C PRO A 69 24.99 -12.12 -11.94
N PRO A 70 26.03 -11.37 -12.33
CA PRO A 70 26.90 -11.69 -13.47
C PRO A 70 27.74 -12.97 -13.26
N ASP A 71 27.82 -13.48 -12.04
CA ASP A 71 28.50 -14.73 -11.69
C ASP A 71 27.64 -15.98 -11.96
N GLY A 72 26.41 -15.81 -12.44
CA GLY A 72 25.51 -16.90 -12.80
C GLY A 72 25.03 -17.74 -11.62
N ARG A 73 25.28 -17.32 -10.37
CA ARG A 73 24.82 -18.05 -9.20
C ARG A 73 23.31 -17.91 -9.06
N TYR A 74 22.64 -19.02 -8.78
CA TYR A 74 21.25 -19.00 -8.36
C TYR A 74 21.20 -18.47 -6.94
N GLU A 75 20.69 -17.24 -6.75
CA GLU A 75 20.31 -16.78 -5.44
C GLU A 75 18.91 -17.34 -5.15
N PRO A 76 18.67 -18.05 -4.04
CA PRO A 76 17.31 -18.44 -3.72
C PRO A 76 16.44 -17.18 -3.58
N PRO A 77 15.21 -17.16 -4.13
CA PRO A 77 14.32 -16.02 -3.98
C PRO A 77 14.20 -15.66 -2.49
N LYS A 78 14.47 -14.39 -2.15
CA LYS A 78 14.42 -13.91 -0.76
C LYS A 78 13.07 -14.31 -0.16
N GLY A 79 13.11 -15.09 0.92
CA GLY A 79 11.92 -15.63 1.57
C GLY A 79 10.90 -14.51 1.85
N ARG A 80 9.65 -14.73 1.43
CA ARG A 80 8.54 -13.81 1.67
C ARG A 80 8.20 -13.82 3.15
N SER A 81 8.79 -12.90 3.91
CA SER A 81 8.42 -12.62 5.29
C SER A 81 7.53 -11.39 5.33
N VAL A 82 6.48 -11.41 6.15
CA VAL A 82 5.63 -10.23 6.45
C VAL A 82 6.42 -9.02 6.96
N LEU A 83 7.66 -9.25 7.44
CA LEU A 83 8.61 -8.22 7.88
C LEU A 83 9.90 -8.20 7.04
N GLY A 84 10.05 -9.11 6.07
CA GLY A 84 11.19 -9.17 5.17
C GLY A 84 11.01 -8.20 4.01
N SER A 85 12.05 -7.46 3.63
CA SER A 85 11.99 -6.64 2.41
C SER A 85 11.89 -7.57 1.20
N SER A 86 10.67 -7.79 0.68
CA SER A 86 10.36 -8.73 -0.42
C SER A 86 10.89 -8.28 -1.80
N GLY A 87 12.09 -7.70 -1.86
CA GLY A 87 12.60 -6.96 -3.02
C GLY A 87 11.95 -5.57 -3.20
N ARG A 88 10.93 -5.24 -2.38
CA ARG A 88 10.20 -3.96 -2.44
C ARG A 88 11.08 -2.72 -2.34
N ARG A 89 12.04 -2.73 -1.43
CA ARG A 89 12.96 -1.59 -1.26
C ARG A 89 13.77 -1.35 -2.54
N ASP A 90 14.26 -2.43 -3.15
CA ASP A 90 15.00 -2.36 -4.41
C ASP A 90 14.10 -1.89 -5.56
N ALA A 91 12.82 -2.33 -5.57
CA ALA A 91 11.79 -1.88 -6.51
C ALA A 91 11.47 -0.40 -6.34
N TRP A 92 11.32 0.08 -5.11
CA TRP A 92 11.08 1.47 -4.78
C TRP A 92 12.26 2.35 -5.22
N GLU A 93 13.48 1.92 -4.94
CA GLU A 93 14.67 2.66 -5.34
C GLU A 93 14.82 2.70 -6.87
N SER A 94 14.59 1.56 -7.54
CA SER A 94 14.58 1.47 -9.00
C SER A 94 13.53 2.39 -9.63
N ALA A 95 12.31 2.37 -9.09
CA ALA A 95 11.21 3.23 -9.54
C ALA A 95 11.51 4.71 -9.31
N ALA A 96 12.06 5.08 -8.15
CA ALA A 96 12.46 6.44 -7.84
C ALA A 96 13.56 6.94 -8.79
N ARG A 97 14.59 6.14 -9.06
CA ARG A 97 15.63 6.47 -10.04
C ARG A 97 15.07 6.65 -11.45
N ARG A 98 14.09 5.84 -11.86
CA ARG A 98 13.40 6.03 -13.14
C ARG A 98 12.56 7.29 -13.16
N GLY A 99 11.78 7.56 -12.12
CA GLY A 99 11.00 8.79 -12.00
C GLY A 99 11.88 10.04 -12.06
N ALA A 100 13.09 9.99 -11.51
CA ALA A 100 14.07 11.06 -11.58
C ALA A 100 14.54 11.40 -13.02
N GLN A 101 14.34 10.51 -14.00
CA GLN A 101 14.61 10.79 -15.41
C GLN A 101 13.56 11.74 -16.03
N ARG A 102 12.35 11.81 -15.44
CA ARG A 102 11.26 12.72 -15.82
C ARG A 102 10.63 13.35 -14.58
N PRO A 103 11.36 14.16 -13.82
CA PRO A 103 11.01 14.50 -12.45
C PRO A 103 9.80 15.42 -12.34
N VAL A 104 9.48 16.22 -13.36
CA VAL A 104 8.41 17.22 -13.26
C VAL A 104 7.03 16.64 -13.57
N ALA A 105 6.89 16.00 -14.74
CA ALA A 105 5.61 15.52 -15.26
C ALA A 105 5.52 13.98 -15.36
N GLY A 106 6.59 13.25 -14.99
CA GLY A 106 6.62 11.80 -15.04
C GLY A 106 6.48 11.22 -16.45
N PHE A 107 5.98 9.99 -16.53
CA PHE A 107 5.79 9.24 -17.77
C PHE A 107 4.35 9.29 -18.33
N GLY A 108 3.41 9.91 -17.62
CA GLY A 108 2.00 9.98 -17.95
C GLY A 108 1.11 9.24 -16.95
N PHE A 109 -0.16 9.63 -16.86
CA PHE A 109 -1.13 8.92 -16.03
C PHE A 109 -1.40 7.51 -16.59
N ALA A 110 -1.61 6.55 -15.69
CA ALA A 110 -1.82 5.13 -15.98
C ALA A 110 -0.66 4.43 -16.73
N THR A 111 0.55 4.99 -16.71
CA THR A 111 1.73 4.37 -17.34
C THR A 111 2.62 3.62 -16.34
N GLU A 112 2.18 3.45 -15.09
CA GLU A 112 3.00 2.86 -14.02
C GLU A 112 3.60 1.50 -14.43
N SER A 113 2.79 0.58 -14.94
CA SER A 113 3.23 -0.77 -15.36
C SER A 113 4.07 -0.80 -16.64
N ARG A 114 4.12 0.30 -17.39
CA ARG A 114 4.98 0.45 -18.58
C ARG A 114 6.29 1.16 -18.25
N ALA A 115 6.24 2.11 -17.32
CA ALA A 115 7.40 2.89 -16.88
C ALA A 115 8.24 2.13 -15.84
N PHE A 116 7.60 1.31 -15.02
CA PHE A 116 8.25 0.38 -14.12
C PHE A 116 8.60 -0.90 -14.89
N VAL A 117 9.89 -1.17 -15.03
CA VAL A 117 10.37 -2.43 -15.61
C VAL A 117 10.89 -3.28 -14.47
N ASP A 118 10.19 -4.38 -14.20
CA ASP A 118 10.61 -5.36 -13.21
C ASP A 118 11.85 -6.09 -13.74
N ARG A 119 13.03 -5.64 -13.31
CA ARG A 119 14.33 -6.27 -13.61
C ARG A 119 15.00 -6.76 -12.33
N LEU A 120 14.24 -6.91 -11.26
CA LEU A 120 14.77 -7.20 -9.94
C LEU A 120 14.46 -8.65 -9.63
N TYR A 121 15.53 -9.45 -9.63
CA TYR A 121 15.48 -10.89 -9.42
C TYR A 121 14.68 -11.34 -8.17
N SER A 122 14.64 -10.51 -7.11
CA SER A 122 13.91 -10.80 -5.87
C SER A 122 12.56 -10.09 -5.71
N PHE A 123 12.09 -9.32 -6.70
CA PHE A 123 10.79 -8.66 -6.69
C PHE A 123 9.88 -9.32 -7.72
N GLN A 124 8.61 -9.51 -7.36
CA GLN A 124 7.59 -10.00 -8.29
C GLN A 124 6.44 -9.01 -8.24
N GLY A 125 6.39 -8.11 -9.21
CA GLY A 125 5.34 -7.12 -9.29
C GLY A 125 5.42 -6.28 -10.55
N GLY A 126 4.29 -6.11 -11.24
CA GLY A 126 4.21 -5.24 -12.42
C GLY A 126 4.25 -3.73 -12.10
N VAL A 127 4.32 -3.36 -10.82
CA VAL A 127 4.29 -1.98 -10.33
C VAL A 127 5.15 -1.85 -9.06
N PRO A 128 5.59 -0.64 -8.66
CA PRO A 128 6.34 -0.39 -7.43
C PRO A 128 5.64 -0.80 -6.11
N GLU A 129 4.33 -1.02 -6.13
CA GLU A 129 3.52 -1.33 -4.94
C GLU A 129 3.65 -0.27 -3.84
N ASN A 130 3.65 1.00 -4.24
CA ASN A 130 3.64 2.13 -3.33
C ASN A 130 2.97 3.29 -4.07
N SER A 131 1.83 3.75 -3.57
CA SER A 131 1.02 4.74 -4.27
C SER A 131 1.75 6.07 -4.47
N PHE A 132 2.65 6.47 -3.55
CA PHE A 132 3.39 7.72 -3.68
C PHE A 132 4.48 7.62 -4.75
N ILE A 133 5.21 6.51 -4.76
CA ILE A 133 6.24 6.25 -5.78
C ILE A 133 5.58 6.05 -7.15
N GLY A 134 4.44 5.35 -7.21
CA GLY A 134 3.66 5.17 -8.42
C GLY A 134 3.13 6.48 -8.99
N VAL A 135 2.63 7.40 -8.15
CA VAL A 135 2.24 8.76 -8.60
C VAL A 135 3.45 9.57 -9.02
N PHE A 136 4.56 9.53 -8.29
CA PHE A 136 5.79 10.21 -8.68
C PHE A 136 6.30 9.73 -10.05
N LEU A 137 6.25 8.41 -10.31
CA LEU A 137 6.66 7.85 -11.59
C LEU A 137 5.72 8.32 -12.73
N GLN A 138 4.41 8.35 -12.49
CA GLN A 138 3.42 8.71 -13.51
C GLN A 138 3.34 10.21 -13.76
N LEU A 139 3.34 11.04 -12.72
CA LEU A 139 3.02 12.47 -12.77
C LEU A 139 4.14 13.37 -12.28
N GLY A 140 5.29 12.80 -11.89
CA GLY A 140 6.43 13.54 -11.34
C GLY A 140 6.16 14.11 -9.95
N VAL A 141 7.05 15.01 -9.52
CA VAL A 141 6.98 15.74 -8.26
C VAL A 141 5.69 16.54 -8.18
N LEU A 142 5.20 17.09 -9.29
CA LEU A 142 3.98 17.89 -9.28
C LEU A 142 2.76 17.06 -8.87
N GLY A 143 2.54 15.90 -9.49
CA GLY A 143 1.44 15.02 -9.12
C GLY A 143 1.59 14.46 -7.70
N ALA A 144 2.82 14.10 -7.30
CA ALA A 144 3.09 13.62 -5.95
C ALA A 144 2.81 14.71 -4.89
N ALA A 145 3.22 15.95 -5.14
CA ALA A 145 2.98 17.09 -4.26
C ALA A 145 1.48 17.42 -4.15
N LEU A 146 0.74 17.38 -5.26
CA LEU A 146 -0.71 17.58 -5.26
C LEU A 146 -1.42 16.49 -4.45
N LEU A 147 -1.02 15.21 -4.62
CA LEU A 147 -1.56 14.11 -3.84
C LEU A 147 -1.27 14.30 -2.34
N VAL A 148 -0.02 14.59 -1.98
CA VAL A 148 0.38 14.83 -0.58
C VAL A 148 -0.36 16.02 0.01
N GLY A 149 -0.52 17.11 -0.75
CA GLY A 149 -1.29 18.29 -0.35
C GLY A 149 -2.76 17.97 -0.10
N LEU A 150 -3.39 17.19 -0.99
CA LEU A 150 -4.76 16.70 -0.82
C LEU A 150 -4.90 15.82 0.42
N LEU A 151 -4.01 14.84 0.61
CA LEU A 151 -4.06 13.95 1.78
C LEU A 151 -3.81 14.74 3.08
N GLY A 152 -2.88 15.70 3.05
CA GLY A 152 -2.62 16.61 4.18
C GLY A 152 -3.82 17.48 4.52
N SER A 153 -4.53 18.02 3.53
CA SER A 153 -5.73 18.82 3.77
C SER A 153 -6.88 17.98 4.34
N LEU A 154 -7.06 16.75 3.84
CA LEU A 154 -8.04 15.78 4.36
C LEU A 154 -7.73 15.38 5.81
N LEU A 155 -6.46 15.11 6.14
CA LEU A 155 -6.03 14.82 7.51
C LEU A 155 -6.24 16.02 8.44
N ALA A 156 -5.93 17.23 7.99
CA ALA A 156 -6.16 18.44 8.76
C ALA A 156 -7.66 18.66 9.01
N ALA A 157 -8.50 18.46 7.99
CA ALA A 157 -9.95 18.54 8.11
C ALA A 157 -10.51 17.45 9.04
N ALA A 158 -10.03 16.21 8.95
CA ALA A 158 -10.40 15.14 9.87
C ALA A 158 -10.01 15.46 11.32
N ALA A 159 -8.79 15.96 11.55
CA ALA A 159 -8.34 16.36 12.87
C ALA A 159 -9.17 17.51 13.46
N ARG A 160 -9.58 18.47 12.62
CA ARG A 160 -10.51 19.54 13.02
C ARG A 160 -11.89 18.98 13.35
N ALA A 161 -12.45 18.14 12.47
CA ALA A 161 -13.76 17.51 12.67
C ALA A 161 -13.82 16.78 14.02
N LEU A 162 -12.80 16.00 14.39
CA LEU A 162 -12.75 15.29 15.68
C LEU A 162 -12.74 16.20 16.92
N ARG A 163 -12.37 17.47 16.74
CA ARG A 163 -12.36 18.50 17.80
C ARG A 163 -13.65 19.31 17.83
N THR A 164 -14.30 19.52 16.69
CA THR A 164 -15.42 20.47 16.56
C THR A 164 -16.78 19.81 16.40
N VAL A 165 -16.85 18.54 16.00
CA VAL A 165 -18.11 17.80 15.82
C VAL A 165 -18.80 17.53 17.16
N GLU A 166 -20.14 17.60 17.12
CA GLU A 166 -21.07 17.20 18.17
C GLU A 166 -20.76 15.80 18.71
N ARG A 167 -21.10 15.56 19.98
CA ARG A 167 -20.81 14.28 20.63
C ARG A 167 -21.40 13.08 19.89
N ASP A 168 -22.57 13.24 19.28
CA ASP A 168 -23.30 12.16 18.62
C ASP A 168 -22.69 11.77 17.26
N ALA A 169 -22.13 12.73 16.53
CA ALA A 169 -21.46 12.48 15.24
C ALA A 169 -19.95 12.15 15.39
N ARG A 170 -19.40 12.27 16.61
CA ARG A 170 -17.97 12.03 16.90
C ARG A 170 -17.51 10.59 16.60
N PRO A 171 -18.29 9.53 16.90
CA PRO A 171 -17.90 8.15 16.56
C PRO A 171 -17.78 7.94 15.05
N LEU A 172 -18.69 8.51 14.26
CA LEU A 172 -18.64 8.43 12.79
C LEU A 172 -17.41 9.15 12.24
N ALA A 173 -17.13 10.37 12.72
CA ALA A 173 -15.93 11.11 12.34
C ALA A 173 -14.65 10.35 12.69
N ALA A 174 -14.61 9.68 13.85
CA ALA A 174 -13.48 8.85 14.28
C ALA A 174 -13.30 7.61 13.40
N ALA A 175 -14.39 6.92 13.04
CA ALA A 175 -14.34 5.77 12.13
C ALA A 175 -13.82 6.18 10.75
N CYS A 176 -14.33 7.27 10.18
CA CYS A 176 -13.87 7.77 8.88
C CYS A 176 -12.39 8.22 8.91
N ALA A 177 -11.96 8.89 9.98
CA ALA A 177 -10.56 9.26 10.16
C ALA A 177 -9.65 8.03 10.32
N ALA A 178 -10.11 7.00 11.01
CA ALA A 178 -9.37 5.74 11.14
C ALA A 178 -9.20 5.03 9.79
N VAL A 179 -10.25 4.99 8.95
CA VAL A 179 -10.16 4.44 7.59
C VAL A 179 -9.17 5.22 6.72
N LEU A 180 -9.16 6.56 6.81
CA LEU A 180 -8.18 7.40 6.12
C LEU A 180 -6.75 7.06 6.55
N LEU A 181 -6.49 6.95 7.85
CA LEU A 181 -5.16 6.61 8.38
C LEU A 181 -4.72 5.19 7.98
N ALA A 182 -5.62 4.21 8.09
CA ALA A 182 -5.36 2.84 7.67
C ALA A 182 -5.06 2.75 6.17
N GLY A 183 -5.83 3.47 5.36
CA GLY A 183 -5.60 3.56 3.92
C GLY A 183 -4.24 4.19 3.58
N LEU A 184 -3.85 5.26 4.26
CA LEU A 184 -2.53 5.86 4.10
C LEU A 184 -1.40 4.91 4.47
N ALA A 185 -1.56 4.12 5.53
CA ALA A 185 -0.59 3.10 5.91
C ALA A 185 -0.46 2.02 4.82
N LEU A 186 -1.58 1.56 4.26
CA LEU A 186 -1.59 0.62 3.13
C LEU A 186 -0.99 1.24 1.87
N ALA A 187 -1.15 2.55 1.63
CA ALA A 187 -0.64 3.23 0.45
C ALA A 187 0.91 3.23 0.38
N LEU A 188 1.59 3.03 1.51
CA LEU A 188 3.04 2.87 1.57
C LEU A 188 3.51 1.53 0.97
N THR A 189 2.63 0.54 0.93
CA THR A 189 2.94 -0.82 0.50
C THR A 189 2.01 -1.33 -0.60
N GLN A 190 1.10 -0.49 -1.11
CA GLN A 190 0.22 -0.83 -2.22
C GLN A 190 0.02 0.38 -3.14
N SER A 191 0.06 0.14 -4.45
CA SER A 191 -0.31 1.12 -5.49
C SER A 191 -1.83 1.05 -5.72
N TYR A 192 -2.62 1.68 -4.85
CA TYR A 192 -4.09 1.58 -4.91
C TYR A 192 -4.82 2.92 -4.89
N LEU A 193 -4.24 4.01 -4.37
CA LEU A 193 -4.96 5.29 -4.18
C LEU A 193 -5.59 5.86 -5.46
N TYR A 194 -5.09 5.50 -6.63
CA TYR A 194 -5.57 5.94 -7.96
C TYR A 194 -6.08 4.78 -8.85
N ALA A 195 -6.20 3.56 -8.29
CA ALA A 195 -6.67 2.39 -9.03
C ALA A 195 -8.21 2.40 -9.13
N ALA A 196 -8.72 3.01 -10.21
CA ALA A 196 -10.15 3.01 -10.53
C ALA A 196 -10.63 1.56 -10.77
N GLY A 197 -11.28 0.96 -9.77
CA GLY A 197 -11.71 -0.44 -9.77
C GLY A 197 -11.33 -1.20 -8.50
N ASN A 198 -10.45 -0.64 -7.65
CA ASN A 198 -10.15 -1.21 -6.35
C ASN A 198 -11.17 -0.71 -5.29
N THR A 199 -11.83 -1.65 -4.62
CA THR A 199 -12.86 -1.37 -3.59
C THR A 199 -12.29 -0.69 -2.35
N ALA A 200 -11.02 -0.95 -2.00
CA ALA A 200 -10.32 -0.26 -0.92
C ALA A 200 -10.10 1.22 -1.25
N THR A 201 -9.81 1.54 -2.51
CA THR A 201 -9.68 2.92 -3.00
C THR A 201 -10.97 3.69 -2.79
N LEU A 202 -12.08 3.11 -3.26
CA LEU A 202 -13.40 3.73 -3.15
C LEU A 202 -13.79 3.94 -1.67
N SER A 203 -13.64 2.92 -0.84
CA SER A 203 -13.94 2.98 0.59
C SER A 203 -13.14 4.08 1.29
N MET A 204 -11.84 4.16 1.02
CA MET A 204 -10.96 5.15 1.61
C MET A 204 -11.34 6.58 1.21
N TRP A 205 -11.59 6.83 -0.08
CA TRP A 205 -11.99 8.17 -0.55
C TRP A 205 -13.36 8.57 -0.03
N ILE A 206 -14.34 7.66 0.02
CA ILE A 206 -15.66 7.93 0.61
C ILE A 206 -15.51 8.36 2.07
N CYS A 207 -14.78 7.58 2.88
CA CYS A 207 -14.57 7.94 4.28
C CYS A 207 -13.81 9.26 4.45
N ALA A 208 -12.80 9.52 3.61
CA ALA A 208 -12.04 10.76 3.63
C ALA A 208 -12.91 11.98 3.33
N PHE A 209 -13.81 11.90 2.34
CA PHE A 209 -14.72 13.01 2.03
C PHE A 209 -15.85 13.14 3.06
N LEU A 210 -16.38 12.03 3.60
CA LEU A 210 -17.41 12.07 4.64
C LEU A 210 -16.95 12.78 5.92
N VAL A 211 -15.71 12.54 6.37
CA VAL A 211 -15.22 13.25 7.56
C VAL A 211 -15.07 14.76 7.31
N THR A 212 -14.80 15.17 6.07
CA THR A 212 -14.75 16.60 5.71
C THR A 212 -16.12 17.25 5.58
N SER A 213 -17.14 16.53 5.09
CA SER A 213 -18.50 17.09 4.97
C SER A 213 -19.15 17.34 6.33
N LEU A 214 -18.87 16.49 7.31
CA LEU A 214 -19.29 16.68 8.71
C LEU A 214 -18.72 17.97 9.33
N GLN A 215 -17.57 18.45 8.84
CA GLN A 215 -17.03 19.75 9.22
C GLN A 215 -17.76 20.90 8.51
N ALA A 216 -18.01 20.77 7.21
CA ALA A 216 -18.61 21.82 6.39
C ALA A 216 -20.06 22.14 6.79
N GLY A 217 -20.86 21.14 7.17
CA GLY A 217 -22.25 21.34 7.61
C GLY A 217 -22.41 22.22 8.86
N ARG A 218 -21.33 22.44 9.61
CA ARG A 218 -21.29 23.39 10.75
C ARG A 218 -20.95 24.83 10.36
N ALA A 219 -20.33 25.06 9.21
CA ALA A 219 -19.98 26.42 8.79
C ALA A 219 -21.20 27.18 8.22
N THR A 220 -22.27 26.46 7.92
CA THR A 220 -23.48 26.96 7.25
C THR A 220 -24.73 26.98 8.12
N GLY A 221 -24.66 26.52 9.37
CA GLY A 221 -25.78 26.47 10.32
C GLY A 221 -25.43 27.20 11.61
#